data_AF-A0A353PXS6-F1
#
_entry.id   AF-A0A353PXS6-F1
#
_cell.length_a   1.000
_cell.length_b   1.000
_cell.length_c   1.000
_cell.angle_alpha   90.00
_cell.angle_beta   90.00
_cell.angle_gamma   90.00
#
_symmetry.space_group_name_H-M   'P 1'
#
loop_
_entity.id
_entity.type
_entity.pdbx_description
1 polymer ?
#
loop_
_entity_poly.entity_id
_entity_poly.type
_entity_poly.pdbx_seq_one_letter_code
_entity_poly.pdbx_strand_id
1 'polypeptide(L)'
;MPGMMDTVLNLGMNDKAVQGLINKTGKDRFAWDSYRRFIQMFGDVAMGVPHAAFEKALEDMKAKKKLVLDSDLSAADLEALVGEYKKIVKKHAKEDFPQDPLKQLWFSIDAVLNSWNNDRAIKYRALNNIKGLAGTAVNVQAMVFGNFGETSGTGVCFSRDPSTGENIFYG
;
A
#
# COMPACT_ATOMS: atom_id res chain seq x y z
N MET A 1 4.42 14.48 10.35
CA MET A 1 5.89 14.49 10.17
C MET A 1 6.20 13.97 8.76
N PRO A 2 6.31 14.86 7.77
CA PRO A 2 6.70 14.52 6.40
C PRO A 2 7.98 13.67 6.39
N GLY A 3 7.93 12.56 5.68
CA GLY A 3 9.03 11.59 5.63
C GLY A 3 8.93 10.44 6.63
N MET A 4 7.90 10.37 7.48
CA MET A 4 7.55 9.07 8.09
C MET A 4 7.05 8.11 7.02
N MET A 5 7.30 6.81 7.23
CA MET A 5 6.94 5.73 6.32
C MET A 5 5.50 5.84 5.81
N ASP A 6 5.31 5.55 4.53
CA ASP A 6 3.99 5.45 3.92
C ASP A 6 3.21 4.24 4.47
N THR A 7 1.89 4.36 4.54
CA THR A 7 1.00 3.32 5.09
C THR A 7 1.02 2.05 4.23
N VAL A 8 1.20 0.89 4.87
CA VAL A 8 1.00 -0.42 4.24
C VAL A 8 -0.39 -0.95 4.57
N LEU A 9 -1.24 -1.08 3.56
CA LEU A 9 -2.56 -1.71 3.68
C LEU A 9 -2.51 -3.19 3.26
N ASN A 10 -3.54 -3.96 3.61
CA ASN A 10 -3.72 -5.37 3.21
C ASN A 10 -2.61 -6.33 3.68
N LEU A 11 -1.93 -5.99 4.79
CA LEU A 11 -0.93 -6.87 5.39
C LEU A 11 -1.55 -8.22 5.78
N GLY A 12 -0.84 -9.31 5.46
CA GLY A 12 -1.31 -10.68 5.63
C GLY A 12 -1.78 -11.34 4.32
N MET A 13 -1.88 -10.59 3.22
CA MET A 13 -2.18 -11.16 1.91
C MET A 13 -1.04 -12.05 1.41
N ASN A 14 -1.40 -13.22 0.89
CA ASN A 14 -0.51 -14.22 0.30
C ASN A 14 -1.31 -15.10 -0.67
N ASP A 15 -0.64 -16.05 -1.32
CA ASP A 15 -1.27 -16.92 -2.34
C ASP A 15 -2.44 -17.75 -1.81
N LYS A 16 -2.46 -18.08 -0.52
CA LYS A 16 -3.59 -18.78 0.11
C LYS A 16 -4.68 -17.82 0.55
N ALA A 17 -4.30 -16.68 1.12
CA ALA A 17 -5.22 -15.69 1.66
C ALA A 17 -6.03 -15.03 0.54
N VAL A 18 -5.43 -14.78 -0.63
CA VAL A 18 -6.15 -14.25 -1.79
C VAL A 18 -7.24 -15.23 -2.25
N GLN A 19 -6.95 -16.52 -2.32
CA GLN A 19 -7.95 -17.55 -2.66
C GLN A 19 -9.04 -17.65 -1.58
N GLY A 20 -8.67 -17.57 -0.30
CA GLY A 20 -9.65 -17.51 0.79
C GLY A 20 -10.56 -16.29 0.71
N LEU A 21 -10.02 -15.13 0.33
CA LEU A 21 -10.77 -13.90 0.13
C LEU A 21 -11.72 -14.01 -1.07
N ILE A 22 -11.26 -14.62 -2.17
CA ILE A 22 -12.09 -14.94 -3.34
C ILE A 22 -13.27 -15.81 -2.92
N ASN A 23 -13.00 -16.95 -2.28
CA ASN A 23 -14.03 -17.89 -1.86
C ASN A 23 -15.06 -17.27 -0.91
N LYS A 24 -14.62 -16.37 -0.01
CA LYS A 24 -15.50 -15.72 0.96
C LYS A 24 -16.37 -14.62 0.35
N THR A 25 -15.87 -13.94 -0.68
CA THR A 25 -16.50 -12.71 -1.21
C THR A 25 -17.16 -12.90 -2.56
N GLY A 26 -16.75 -13.92 -3.34
CA GLY A 26 -17.13 -14.09 -4.73
C GLY A 26 -16.61 -12.98 -5.66
N LYS A 27 -15.58 -12.23 -5.23
CA LYS A 27 -15.07 -11.04 -5.93
C LYS A 27 -13.59 -11.16 -6.28
N ASP A 28 -13.31 -11.92 -7.33
CA ASP A 28 -11.97 -12.24 -7.81
C ASP A 28 -11.14 -11.00 -8.09
N ARG A 29 -11.72 -10.05 -8.84
CA ARG A 29 -11.04 -8.81 -9.19
C ARG A 29 -10.61 -8.02 -7.95
N PHE A 30 -11.47 -7.92 -6.94
CA PHE A 30 -11.17 -7.20 -5.70
C PHE A 30 -10.03 -7.88 -4.92
N ALA A 31 -10.04 -9.21 -4.83
CA ALA A 31 -9.01 -9.94 -4.11
C ALA A 31 -7.63 -9.79 -4.77
N TRP A 32 -7.57 -9.95 -6.10
CA TRP A 32 -6.33 -9.78 -6.86
C TRP A 32 -5.84 -8.34 -6.89
N ASP A 33 -6.75 -7.36 -7.00
CA ASP A 33 -6.38 -5.94 -6.91
C ASP A 33 -5.80 -5.59 -5.53
N SER A 34 -6.41 -6.12 -4.47
CA SER A 34 -5.92 -5.93 -3.11
C SER A 34 -4.55 -6.57 -2.92
N TYR A 35 -4.31 -7.73 -3.54
CA TYR A 35 -3.03 -8.43 -3.44
C TYR A 35 -1.91 -7.72 -4.24
N ARG A 36 -2.17 -7.28 -5.48
CA ARG A 36 -1.15 -6.54 -6.25
C ARG A 36 -0.79 -5.21 -5.59
N ARG A 37 -1.78 -4.49 -5.04
CA ARG A 37 -1.54 -3.26 -4.26
C ARG A 37 -0.70 -3.54 -3.02
N PHE A 38 -1.00 -4.64 -2.30
CA PHE A 38 -0.18 -5.05 -1.16
C PHE A 38 1.27 -5.30 -1.55
N ILE A 39 1.52 -6.09 -2.60
CA ILE A 39 2.89 -6.39 -3.04
C ILE A 39 3.65 -5.12 -3.42
N GLN A 40 3.00 -4.19 -4.13
CA GLN A 40 3.58 -2.90 -4.48
C GLN A 40 3.95 -2.07 -3.25
N MET A 41 2.99 -1.83 -2.35
CA MET A 41 3.23 -1.02 -1.15
C MET A 41 4.25 -1.68 -0.22
N PHE A 42 4.10 -2.96 0.07
CA PHE A 42 5.04 -3.70 0.93
C PHE A 42 6.43 -3.78 0.30
N GLY A 43 6.51 -4.02 -1.00
CA GLY A 43 7.77 -4.07 -1.74
C GLY A 43 8.52 -2.74 -1.67
N ASP A 44 7.82 -1.64 -1.91
CA ASP A 44 8.38 -0.29 -1.85
C ASP A 44 8.78 0.10 -0.44
N VAL A 45 7.85 -0.05 0.50
CA VAL A 45 7.98 0.46 1.86
C VAL A 45 8.88 -0.42 2.73
N ALA A 46 8.70 -1.74 2.71
CA ALA A 46 9.37 -2.67 3.62
C ALA A 46 10.56 -3.41 2.97
N MET A 47 10.60 -3.54 1.64
CA MET A 47 11.66 -4.27 0.94
C MET A 47 12.56 -3.40 0.05
N GLY A 48 12.33 -2.07 0.03
CA GLY A 48 13.17 -1.13 -0.72
C GLY A 48 13.11 -1.29 -2.24
N VAL A 49 12.04 -1.87 -2.76
CA VAL A 49 11.83 -2.08 -4.20
C VAL A 49 11.30 -0.79 -4.83
N PRO A 50 11.95 -0.18 -5.82
CA PRO A 50 11.52 1.11 -6.35
C PRO A 50 10.07 1.08 -6.86
N HIS A 51 9.21 1.96 -6.33
CA HIS A 51 7.82 2.11 -6.76
C HIS A 51 7.63 2.13 -8.29
N ALA A 52 8.50 2.86 -8.99
CA ALA A 52 8.47 3.02 -10.44
C ALA A 52 8.60 1.69 -11.21
N ALA A 53 9.18 0.64 -10.61
CA ALA A 53 9.25 -0.68 -11.24
C ALA A 53 7.87 -1.35 -11.31
N PHE A 54 7.05 -1.18 -10.27
CA PHE A 54 5.68 -1.69 -10.22
C PHE A 54 4.74 -0.91 -11.17
N GLU A 55 4.86 0.41 -11.17
CA GLU A 55 4.10 1.29 -12.07
C GLU A 55 4.41 0.98 -13.53
N LYS A 56 5.69 0.80 -13.89
CA LYS A 56 6.08 0.40 -15.23
C LYS A 56 5.43 -0.91 -15.66
N ALA A 57 5.42 -1.92 -14.80
CA ALA A 57 4.82 -3.22 -15.13
C ALA A 57 3.29 -3.14 -15.29
N LEU A 58 2.62 -2.29 -14.51
CA LEU A 58 1.19 -2.01 -14.66
C LEU A 58 0.90 -1.30 -15.99
N GLU A 59 1.65 -0.24 -16.31
CA GLU A 59 1.52 0.49 -17.57
C GLU A 59 1.82 -0.39 -18.79
N ASP A 60 2.86 -1.22 -18.73
CA ASP A 60 3.19 -2.18 -19.79
C ASP A 60 2.04 -3.18 -20.03
N MET A 61 1.35 -3.63 -18.97
CA MET A 61 0.19 -4.51 -19.08
C MET A 61 -1.01 -3.79 -19.69
N LYS A 62 -1.32 -2.57 -19.24
CA LYS A 62 -2.41 -1.76 -19.80
C LYS A 62 -2.17 -1.45 -21.27
N ALA A 63 -0.94 -1.06 -21.65
CA ALA A 63 -0.56 -0.78 -23.02
C ALA A 63 -0.72 -2.01 -23.92
N LYS A 64 -0.28 -3.20 -23.48
CA LYS A 64 -0.48 -4.47 -24.22
C LYS A 64 -1.94 -4.79 -24.48
N LYS A 65 -2.83 -4.40 -23.56
CA LYS A 65 -4.28 -4.63 -23.65
C LYS A 65 -5.06 -3.45 -24.22
N LYS A 66 -4.38 -2.34 -24.57
CA LYS A 66 -4.98 -1.09 -25.04
C LYS A 66 -6.01 -0.52 -24.05
N LEU A 67 -5.74 -0.65 -22.76
CA LEU A 67 -6.55 -0.09 -21.68
C LEU A 67 -5.96 1.23 -21.19
N VAL A 68 -6.81 2.10 -20.65
CA VAL A 68 -6.40 3.40 -20.10
C VAL A 68 -6.45 3.37 -18.57
N LEU A 69 -7.56 2.87 -18.01
CA LEU A 69 -7.79 2.88 -16.57
C LEU A 69 -7.40 1.53 -15.94
N ASP A 70 -6.86 1.60 -14.73
CA ASP A 70 -6.62 0.41 -13.90
C ASP A 70 -7.91 -0.35 -13.57
N SER A 71 -9.04 0.36 -13.54
CA SER A 71 -10.37 -0.22 -13.32
C SER A 71 -10.72 -1.28 -14.36
N ASP A 72 -10.19 -1.11 -15.58
CA ASP A 72 -10.56 -1.91 -16.75
C ASP A 72 -9.82 -3.26 -16.80
N LEU A 73 -8.81 -3.45 -15.94
CA LEU A 73 -8.11 -4.73 -15.81
C LEU A 73 -9.04 -5.80 -15.21
N SER A 74 -9.06 -6.96 -15.87
CA SER A 74 -9.82 -8.12 -15.40
C SER A 74 -9.14 -8.82 -14.23
N ALA A 75 -9.84 -9.73 -13.55
CA ALA A 75 -9.28 -10.53 -12.46
C ALA A 75 -8.05 -11.35 -12.91
N ALA A 76 -8.12 -11.98 -14.09
CA ALA A 76 -7.01 -12.75 -14.66
C ALA A 76 -5.78 -11.88 -14.97
N ASP A 77 -6.00 -10.62 -15.34
CA ASP A 77 -4.92 -9.67 -15.62
C ASP A 77 -4.22 -9.26 -14.33
N LEU A 78 -4.99 -8.99 -13.29
CA LEU A 78 -4.46 -8.67 -11.97
C LEU A 78 -3.71 -9.86 -11.35
N GLU A 79 -4.20 -11.09 -11.54
CA GLU A 79 -3.48 -12.31 -11.13
C GLU A 79 -2.13 -12.44 -11.87
N ALA A 80 -2.12 -12.24 -13.19
CA ALA A 80 -0.88 -12.22 -13.96
C ALA A 80 0.08 -11.11 -13.47
N LEU A 81 -0.46 -9.93 -13.13
CA LEU A 81 0.31 -8.81 -12.61
C LEU A 81 0.91 -9.09 -11.24
N VAL A 82 0.20 -9.79 -10.36
CA VAL A 82 0.75 -10.31 -9.09
C VAL A 82 1.98 -11.18 -9.34
N GLY A 83 1.92 -12.05 -10.35
CA GLY A 83 3.06 -12.87 -10.77
C GLY A 83 4.26 -12.03 -11.19
N GLU A 84 4.05 -10.99 -12.01
CA GLU A 84 5.11 -10.07 -12.41
C GLU A 84 5.66 -9.26 -11.23
N TYR A 85 4.81 -8.80 -10.32
CA TYR A 85 5.22 -8.03 -9.14
C TYR A 85 6.12 -8.84 -8.21
N LYS A 86 5.84 -10.13 -8.01
CA LYS A 86 6.73 -11.02 -7.24
C LYS A 86 8.10 -11.18 -7.90
N LYS A 87 8.16 -11.23 -9.24
CA LYS A 87 9.44 -11.26 -9.97
C LYS A 87 10.21 -9.96 -9.78
N ILE A 88 9.53 -8.82 -9.78
CA ILE A 88 10.14 -7.50 -9.51
C ILE A 88 10.72 -7.48 -8.10
N VAL A 89 9.95 -7.92 -7.09
CA VAL A 89 10.43 -8.05 -5.71
C VAL A 89 11.68 -8.91 -5.66
N LYS A 90 11.64 -10.13 -6.22
CA LYS A 90 12.80 -11.04 -6.26
C LYS A 90 14.03 -10.42 -6.93
N LYS A 91 13.83 -9.69 -8.02
CA LYS A 91 14.91 -9.04 -8.76
C LYS A 91 15.60 -7.95 -7.94
N HIS A 92 14.83 -7.11 -7.24
CA HIS A 92 15.32 -5.94 -6.53
C HIS A 92 15.74 -6.25 -5.10
N ALA A 93 14.89 -6.91 -4.32
CA ALA A 93 15.13 -7.27 -2.93
C ALA A 93 16.00 -8.53 -2.76
N LYS A 94 16.27 -9.27 -3.85
CA LYS A 94 17.03 -10.53 -3.85
C LYS A 94 16.42 -11.67 -3.03
N GLU A 95 15.16 -11.50 -2.63
CA GLU A 95 14.39 -12.46 -1.85
C GLU A 95 12.99 -12.60 -2.43
N ASP A 96 12.38 -13.78 -2.24
CA ASP A 96 11.00 -14.00 -2.64
C ASP A 96 10.04 -13.18 -1.76
N PHE A 97 8.91 -12.76 -2.33
CA PHE A 97 7.88 -12.05 -1.57
C PHE A 97 7.39 -12.91 -0.39
N PRO A 98 7.47 -12.43 0.87
CA PRO A 98 7.16 -13.23 2.04
C PRO A 98 5.70 -13.68 2.00
N GLN A 99 5.47 -14.98 2.08
CA GLN A 99 4.13 -15.56 2.12
C GLN A 99 3.58 -15.71 3.55
N ASP A 100 4.46 -15.65 4.56
CA ASP A 100 4.11 -15.74 5.98
C ASP A 100 3.65 -14.38 6.51
N PRO A 101 2.38 -14.24 6.95
CA PRO A 101 1.84 -12.98 7.48
C PRO A 101 2.61 -12.43 8.69
N LEU A 102 3.17 -13.30 9.54
CA LEU A 102 3.92 -12.83 10.71
C LEU A 102 5.27 -12.24 10.30
N LYS A 103 5.92 -12.82 9.28
CA LYS A 103 7.12 -12.21 8.70
C LYS A 103 6.80 -10.87 8.06
N GLN A 104 5.71 -10.77 7.31
CA GLN A 104 5.25 -9.50 6.74
C GLN A 104 5.05 -8.45 7.84
N LEU A 105 4.39 -8.82 8.95
CA LEU A 105 4.16 -7.91 10.07
C LEU A 105 5.45 -7.37 10.66
N TRP A 106 6.41 -8.24 10.99
CA TRP A 106 7.69 -7.83 11.55
C TRP A 106 8.49 -6.96 10.58
N PHE A 107 8.53 -7.30 9.29
CA PHE A 107 9.15 -6.47 8.26
C PHE A 107 8.53 -5.06 8.22
N SER A 108 7.20 -4.95 8.27
CA SER A 108 6.54 -3.65 8.28
C SER A 108 6.80 -2.85 9.55
N ILE A 109 6.85 -3.50 10.73
CA ILE A 109 7.22 -2.84 11.99
C ILE A 109 8.63 -2.28 11.90
N ASP A 110 9.61 -3.10 11.49
CA ASP A 110 11.00 -2.70 11.38
C ASP A 110 11.18 -1.56 10.38
N ALA A 111 10.48 -1.64 9.24
CA ALA A 111 10.46 -0.60 8.24
C ALA A 111 9.98 0.74 8.85
N VAL A 112 8.85 0.74 9.58
CA VAL A 112 8.30 1.97 10.17
C VAL A 112 9.27 2.57 11.19
N LEU A 113 9.84 1.72 12.06
CA LEU A 113 10.82 2.17 13.05
C LEU A 113 12.08 2.74 12.40
N ASN A 114 12.59 2.10 11.34
CA ASN A 114 13.74 2.59 10.58
C ASN A 114 13.46 3.93 9.88
N SER A 115 12.23 4.14 9.40
CA SER A 115 11.82 5.40 8.76
C SER A 115 11.97 6.63 9.65
N TRP A 116 11.94 6.45 10.98
CA TRP A 116 12.16 7.51 11.94
C TRP A 116 13.50 8.23 11.72
N ASN A 117 14.52 7.48 11.26
CA ASN A 117 15.88 7.96 11.08
C ASN A 117 16.24 8.20 9.62
N ASN A 118 15.27 8.27 8.69
CA ASN A 118 15.59 8.64 7.32
C ASN A 118 15.92 10.13 7.18
N ASP A 119 16.64 10.48 6.11
CA ASP A 119 17.12 11.83 5.86
C ASP A 119 16.00 12.87 5.83
N ARG A 120 14.84 12.51 5.30
CA ARG A 120 13.67 13.40 5.19
C ARG A 120 13.09 13.72 6.56
N ALA A 121 12.92 12.71 7.42
CA ALA A 121 12.41 12.85 8.78
C ALA A 121 13.40 13.63 9.67
N ILE A 122 14.70 13.36 9.55
CA ILE A 122 15.75 14.11 10.25
C ILE A 122 15.72 15.59 9.85
N LYS A 123 15.74 15.89 8.55
CA LYS A 123 15.66 17.27 8.05
C LYS A 123 14.39 17.95 8.48
N TYR A 124 13.24 17.28 8.43
CA TYR A 124 11.97 17.85 8.87
C TYR A 124 12.00 18.22 10.36
N ARG A 125 12.50 17.33 11.23
CA ARG A 125 12.64 17.62 12.66
C ARG A 125 13.58 18.80 12.91
N ALA A 126 14.70 18.89 12.17
CA ALA A 126 15.63 20.00 12.26
C ALA A 126 14.98 21.34 11.84
N LEU A 127 14.30 21.37 10.69
CA LEU A 127 13.64 22.58 10.17
C LEU A 127 12.52 23.10 11.09
N ASN A 128 11.84 22.21 11.80
CA ASN A 128 10.74 22.57 12.72
C ASN A 128 11.19 22.62 14.19
N ASN A 129 12.49 22.57 14.48
CA ASN A 129 13.05 22.59 15.83
C ASN A 129 12.45 21.52 16.78
N ILE A 130 12.07 20.36 16.26
CA ILE A 130 11.51 19.26 17.05
C ILE A 130 12.66 18.48 17.71
N LYS A 131 12.75 18.49 19.04
CA LYS A 131 13.80 17.85 19.83
C LYS A 131 13.21 17.00 20.96
N GLY A 132 13.99 16.04 21.47
CA GLY A 132 13.63 15.24 22.65
C GLY A 132 12.63 14.09 22.41
N LEU A 133 12.20 13.85 21.17
CA LEU A 133 11.35 12.70 20.84
C LEU A 133 12.16 11.40 20.82
N ALA A 134 11.65 10.36 21.47
CA ALA A 134 12.30 9.06 21.55
C ALA A 134 12.18 8.22 20.26
N GLY A 135 11.15 8.42 19.46
CA GLY A 135 10.87 7.59 18.28
C GLY A 135 9.48 7.79 17.70
N THR A 136 9.08 6.84 16.86
CA THR A 136 7.71 6.71 16.34
C THR A 136 7.04 5.45 16.89
N ALA A 137 5.72 5.49 17.01
CA ALA A 137 4.91 4.30 17.30
C ALA A 137 4.56 3.57 15.98
N VAL A 138 4.11 2.32 16.10
CA VAL A 138 3.51 1.54 15.01
C VAL A 138 2.07 1.21 15.39
N ASN A 139 1.13 1.54 14.51
CA ASN A 139 -0.29 1.22 14.70
C ASN A 139 -0.66 0.06 13.79
N VAL A 140 -1.14 -1.03 14.37
CA VAL A 140 -1.66 -2.19 13.64
C VAL A 140 -3.18 -2.21 13.80
N GLN A 141 -3.89 -2.16 12.69
CA GLN A 141 -5.35 -2.03 12.68
C GLN A 141 -5.96 -3.10 11.76
N ALA A 142 -7.13 -3.61 12.16
CA ALA A 142 -7.92 -4.48 11.30
C ALA A 142 -8.39 -3.72 10.05
N MET A 143 -8.26 -4.35 8.88
CA MET A 143 -8.63 -3.74 7.60
C MET A 143 -10.14 -3.58 7.45
N VAL A 144 -10.53 -2.45 6.85
CA VAL A 144 -11.85 -2.21 6.26
C VAL A 144 -11.65 -1.83 4.79
N PHE A 145 -12.57 -2.22 3.91
CA PHE A 145 -12.38 -2.14 2.46
C PHE A 145 -13.35 -1.16 1.81
N GLY A 146 -12.83 0.00 1.42
CA GLY A 146 -13.57 0.98 0.60
C GLY A 146 -13.68 0.58 -0.88
N ASN A 147 -12.88 -0.39 -1.34
CA ASN A 147 -12.82 -0.86 -2.73
C ASN A 147 -13.58 -2.18 -2.96
N PHE A 148 -14.50 -2.55 -2.07
CA PHE A 148 -15.22 -3.81 -2.16
C PHE A 148 -16.26 -3.85 -3.29
N GLY A 149 -16.82 -2.71 -3.69
CA GLY A 149 -17.79 -2.58 -4.78
C GLY A 149 -18.53 -1.23 -4.73
N GLU A 150 -19.60 -1.10 -5.50
CA GLU A 150 -20.35 0.16 -5.69
C GLU A 150 -20.95 0.76 -4.41
N THR A 151 -21.14 -0.04 -3.35
CA THR A 151 -21.66 0.40 -2.05
C THR A 151 -20.55 0.57 -1.01
N SER A 152 -19.30 0.74 -1.44
CA SER A 152 -18.14 0.94 -0.57
C SER A 152 -17.34 2.14 -1.05
N GLY A 153 -16.67 2.83 -0.13
CA GLY A 153 -15.88 4.00 -0.48
C GLY A 153 -14.89 4.37 0.61
N THR A 154 -13.99 5.28 0.27
CA THR A 154 -13.09 5.97 1.21
C THR A 154 -13.16 7.46 0.92
N GLY A 155 -13.12 8.29 1.96
CA GLY A 155 -13.28 9.73 1.83
C GLY A 155 -12.70 10.46 3.02
N VAL A 156 -12.40 11.75 2.82
CA VAL A 156 -11.91 12.66 3.86
C VAL A 156 -12.77 13.91 3.78
N CYS A 157 -13.30 14.35 4.91
CA CYS A 157 -14.07 15.58 5.02
C CYS A 157 -13.66 16.34 6.29
N PHE A 158 -13.99 17.62 6.32
CA PHE A 158 -13.81 18.50 7.46
C PHE A 158 -15.17 18.91 8.00
N SER A 159 -15.29 18.94 9.33
CA SER A 159 -16.50 19.41 10.02
C SER A 159 -16.75 20.92 9.85
N ARG A 160 -15.73 21.65 9.37
CA ARG A 160 -15.69 23.09 9.09
C ARG A 160 -14.81 23.36 7.89
N ASP A 161 -14.96 24.51 7.26
CA ASP A 161 -14.03 24.95 6.21
C ASP A 161 -12.61 25.12 6.81
N PRO A 162 -11.59 24.39 6.32
CA PRO A 162 -10.24 24.45 6.88
C PRO A 162 -9.47 25.72 6.49
N SER A 163 -9.96 26.48 5.51
CA SER A 163 -9.35 27.73 5.03
C SER A 163 -9.93 28.95 5.75
N THR A 164 -11.25 28.98 5.98
CA THR A 164 -11.96 30.14 6.56
C THR A 164 -12.37 29.93 8.02
N GLY A 165 -12.53 28.69 8.48
CA GLY A 165 -13.06 28.35 9.81
C GLY A 165 -14.58 28.40 9.92
N GLU A 166 -15.29 28.66 8.82
CA GLU A 166 -16.75 28.70 8.79
C GLU A 166 -17.35 27.34 9.19
N ASN A 167 -18.45 27.36 9.96
CA ASN A 167 -19.11 26.16 10.46
C ASN A 167 -20.00 25.51 9.39
N ILE A 168 -19.38 25.09 8.29
CA ILE A 168 -19.99 24.38 7.16
C ILE A 168 -19.26 23.08 6.90
N PHE A 169 -20.00 22.05 6.49
CA PHE A 169 -19.39 20.81 6.04
C PHE A 169 -18.55 21.07 4.77
N TYR A 170 -17.32 20.58 4.74
CA TYR A 170 -16.38 20.76 3.64
C TYR A 170 -15.76 19.41 3.25
N GLY A 171 -15.95 18.97 2.01
CA GLY A 171 -15.47 17.69 1.51
C GLY A 171 -16.16 17.25 0.23
#